data_AF-A0A2V7Q136-F1
#
_entry.id   AF-A0A2V7Q136-F1
#
_cell.length_a   1.000
_cell.length_b   1.000
_cell.length_c   1.000
_cell.angle_alpha   90.00
_cell.angle_beta   90.00
_cell.angle_gamma   90.00
#
_symmetry.space_group_name_H-M   'P 1'
#
loop_
_entity.id
_entity.type
_entity.pdbx_description
1 polymer ?
#
loop_
_entity_poly.entity_id
_entity_poly.type
_entity_poly.pdbx_seq_one_letter_code
_entity_poly.pdbx_strand_id
1 'polypeptide(L)'
;MKLLGLGDEYLRLYRDRLAAVSALQARAAAARLYRRGALSIVVVGDGAKLYDRLQGIAPLRMVDVDGKPLTPADLRPPATPVTLDPAQLGPRTDSSRVLLQGKPFGFAVADIRHSGDSVLYAEHSNLGDGAFEQQTTVVFSAADASARRLDQVMTRQGTKVEAHLIYAGGRVKGNGMVPQPDGTVQQFPVDTAVPPGIVDENVAPFVGSSLVAAPGQTLKLTVFTPSEGAIKVLTFNVGQPESVVVPAGTFQAYRVDVTGSKFPFVLYVSVESPHRVVKQEFVGQPAVIELVK
;
A
#
# COMPACT_ATOMS: atom_id res chain seq x y z
N MET A 1 4.59 -10.03 -40.32
CA MET A 1 3.67 -8.97 -39.91
C MET A 1 4.49 -7.76 -39.50
N LYS A 2 4.41 -6.63 -40.23
CA LYS A 2 5.16 -5.42 -39.89
C LYS A 2 4.42 -4.64 -38.81
N LEU A 3 4.98 -4.61 -37.61
CA LEU A 3 4.37 -4.06 -36.37
C LEU A 3 3.91 -2.59 -36.45
N LEU A 4 4.28 -1.83 -37.49
CA LEU A 4 3.93 -0.41 -37.64
C LEU A 4 3.43 -0.03 -39.06
N GLY A 5 3.19 -0.99 -39.96
CA GLY A 5 2.67 -0.70 -41.31
C GLY A 5 3.63 0.08 -42.24
N LEU A 6 4.93 0.10 -41.96
CA LEU A 6 5.91 0.88 -42.74
C LEU A 6 6.52 0.08 -43.91
N GLY A 7 6.78 0.74 -45.04
CA GLY A 7 7.34 0.12 -46.26
C GLY A 7 8.72 -0.53 -46.06
N ASP A 8 9.11 -1.47 -46.93
CA ASP A 8 10.36 -2.26 -46.80
C ASP A 8 11.62 -1.38 -46.80
N GLU A 9 11.57 -0.28 -47.53
CA GLU A 9 12.66 0.69 -47.66
C GLU A 9 12.71 1.72 -46.52
N TYR A 10 11.77 1.68 -45.58
CA TYR A 10 11.60 2.74 -44.57
C TYR A 10 12.88 2.96 -43.76
N LEU A 11 13.50 1.89 -43.25
CA LEU A 11 14.70 2.01 -42.41
C LEU A 11 15.92 2.52 -43.20
N ARG A 12 16.06 2.10 -44.47
CA ARG A 12 17.15 2.55 -45.35
C ARG A 12 17.01 4.04 -45.65
N LEU A 13 15.83 4.47 -46.12
CA LEU A 13 15.54 5.87 -46.44
C LEU A 13 15.46 6.75 -45.18
N TYR A 14 15.15 6.19 -44.01
CA TYR A 14 15.15 6.95 -42.75
C TYR A 14 16.57 7.37 -42.34
N ARG A 15 17.57 6.50 -42.53
CA ARG A 15 18.98 6.84 -42.27
C ARG A 15 19.48 7.96 -43.19
N ASP A 16 19.20 7.86 -44.48
CA ASP A 16 19.59 8.89 -45.45
C ASP A 16 18.92 10.24 -45.13
N ARG A 17 17.64 10.22 -44.74
CA ARG A 17 16.92 11.44 -44.31
C ARG A 17 17.48 12.05 -43.03
N LEU A 18 17.88 11.24 -42.06
CA LEU A 18 18.52 11.74 -40.82
C LEU A 18 19.90 12.36 -41.10
N ALA A 19 20.70 11.73 -41.96
CA ALA A 19 22.03 12.23 -42.33
C ALA A 19 21.97 13.57 -43.08
N ALA A 20 20.87 13.81 -43.81
CA ALA A 20 20.64 15.05 -44.53
C ALA A 20 20.09 16.21 -43.66
N VAL A 21 19.80 15.98 -42.37
CA VAL A 21 19.28 17.04 -41.48
C VAL A 21 20.37 18.06 -41.18
N SER A 22 20.15 19.30 -41.61
CA SER A 22 20.99 20.44 -41.26
C SER A 22 20.59 21.08 -39.93
N ALA A 23 21.52 21.84 -39.32
CA ALA A 23 21.25 22.62 -38.11
C ALA A 23 20.11 23.65 -38.30
N LEU A 24 19.98 24.23 -39.50
CA LEU A 24 18.92 25.17 -39.83
C LEU A 24 17.54 24.48 -39.84
N GLN A 25 17.45 23.31 -40.46
CA GLN A 25 16.23 22.51 -40.47
C GLN A 25 15.83 22.06 -39.07
N ALA A 26 16.79 21.64 -38.24
CA ALA A 26 16.54 21.29 -36.84
C ALA A 26 16.00 22.47 -36.02
N ARG A 27 16.58 23.67 -36.17
CA ARG A 27 16.10 24.90 -35.50
C ARG A 27 14.71 25.31 -35.97
N ALA A 28 14.45 25.28 -37.28
CA ALA A 28 13.13 25.59 -37.84
C ALA A 28 12.07 24.59 -37.35
N ALA A 29 12.40 23.30 -37.29
CA ALA A 29 11.51 22.28 -36.73
C ALA A 29 11.25 22.51 -35.24
N ALA A 30 12.29 22.80 -34.45
CA ALA A 30 12.14 23.12 -33.03
C ALA A 30 11.25 24.36 -32.80
N ALA A 31 11.45 25.43 -33.57
CA ALA A 31 10.61 26.63 -33.49
C ALA A 31 9.15 26.36 -33.85
N ARG A 32 8.90 25.46 -34.81
CA ARG A 32 7.54 25.06 -35.22
C ARG A 32 6.85 24.12 -34.22
N LEU A 33 7.61 23.19 -33.62
CA LEU A 33 7.07 22.09 -32.82
C LEU A 33 7.05 22.39 -31.32
N TYR A 34 8.06 23.10 -30.79
CA TYR A 34 8.10 23.46 -29.37
C TYR A 34 7.25 24.69 -29.10
N ARG A 35 6.00 24.44 -28.73
CA ARG A 35 5.11 25.46 -28.20
C ARG A 35 5.39 25.62 -26.71
N ARG A 36 6.08 26.70 -26.33
CA ARG A 36 6.48 26.97 -24.93
C ARG A 36 5.32 26.84 -23.93
N GLY A 37 4.11 27.29 -24.31
CA GLY A 37 2.91 27.19 -23.47
C GLY A 37 2.24 25.81 -23.42
N ALA A 38 2.74 24.82 -24.17
CA ALA A 38 2.23 23.45 -24.18
C ALA A 38 3.22 22.45 -23.55
N LEU A 39 4.36 22.92 -23.06
CA LEU A 39 5.33 22.08 -22.36
C LEU A 39 4.83 21.82 -20.94
N SER A 40 4.85 20.56 -20.53
CA SER A 40 4.53 20.14 -19.16
C SER A 40 5.76 19.49 -18.56
N ILE A 41 6.07 19.84 -17.31
CA ILE A 41 7.08 19.15 -16.50
C ILE A 41 6.32 18.26 -15.52
N VAL A 42 6.61 16.96 -15.54
CA VAL A 42 6.02 16.01 -14.60
C VAL A 42 7.04 15.74 -13.50
N VAL A 43 6.67 16.04 -12.26
CA VAL A 43 7.46 15.74 -11.07
C VAL A 43 6.71 14.69 -10.27
N VAL A 44 7.37 13.59 -9.94
CA VAL A 44 6.82 12.50 -9.12
C VAL A 44 7.54 12.51 -7.78
N GLY A 45 6.79 12.62 -6.69
CA GLY A 45 7.33 12.64 -5.33
C GLY A 45 6.31 13.03 -4.28
N ASP A 46 6.79 13.29 -3.07
CA ASP A 46 5.98 13.68 -1.91
C ASP A 46 5.42 15.10 -2.09
N GLY A 47 4.13 15.18 -2.44
CA GLY A 47 3.45 16.46 -2.67
C GLY A 47 3.50 17.38 -1.45
N ALA A 48 3.45 16.87 -0.23
CA ALA A 48 3.50 17.69 0.98
C ALA A 48 4.87 18.35 1.20
N LYS A 49 5.96 17.77 0.67
CA LYS A 49 7.32 18.35 0.70
C LYS A 49 7.61 19.25 -0.49
N LEU A 50 6.99 18.94 -1.64
CA LEU A 50 7.31 19.57 -2.92
C LEU A 50 6.40 20.77 -3.24
N TYR A 51 5.13 20.72 -2.83
CA TYR A 51 4.12 21.69 -3.24
C TYR A 51 4.56 23.14 -2.96
N ASP A 52 4.98 23.43 -1.73
CA ASP A 52 5.37 24.79 -1.34
C ASP A 52 6.59 25.31 -2.12
N ARG A 53 7.51 24.42 -2.50
CA ARG A 53 8.70 24.77 -3.28
C ARG A 53 8.37 25.00 -4.75
N LEU A 54 7.50 24.16 -5.32
CA LEU A 54 7.16 24.18 -6.73
C LEU A 54 6.15 25.28 -7.08
N GLN A 55 5.22 25.62 -6.18
CA GLN A 55 4.18 26.62 -6.43
C GLN A 55 4.78 28.01 -6.63
N GLY A 56 5.95 28.28 -6.04
CA GLY A 56 6.69 29.53 -6.23
C GLY A 56 7.41 29.64 -7.58
N ILE A 57 7.49 28.55 -8.36
CA ILE A 57 8.23 28.50 -9.63
C ILE A 57 7.27 28.61 -10.83
N ALA A 58 6.18 27.86 -10.81
CA ALA A 58 5.24 27.77 -11.94
C ALA A 58 3.83 27.34 -11.47
N PRO A 59 2.79 27.57 -12.29
CA PRO A 59 1.46 27.03 -12.03
C PRO A 59 1.49 25.51 -11.90
N LEU A 60 0.84 24.98 -10.88
CA LEU A 60 0.80 23.54 -10.59
C LEU A 60 -0.58 22.96 -10.83
N ARG A 61 -0.60 21.75 -11.40
CA ARG A 61 -1.75 20.86 -11.36
C ARG A 61 -1.29 19.58 -10.67
N MET A 62 -1.90 19.28 -9.53
CA MET A 62 -1.65 18.03 -8.82
C MET A 62 -2.69 17.00 -9.25
N VAL A 63 -2.22 15.77 -9.46
CA VAL A 63 -3.07 14.62 -9.73
C VAL A 63 -2.55 13.43 -8.93
N ASP A 64 -3.44 12.51 -8.58
CA ASP A 64 -3.06 11.22 -8.00
C ASP A 64 -2.51 10.26 -9.08
N VAL A 65 -2.18 9.04 -8.68
CA VAL A 65 -1.65 7.99 -9.57
C VAL A 65 -2.63 7.56 -10.67
N ASP A 66 -3.92 7.80 -10.47
CA ASP A 66 -4.99 7.52 -11.43
C ASP A 66 -5.29 8.75 -12.32
N GLY A 67 -4.61 9.87 -12.10
CA GLY A 67 -4.82 11.13 -12.82
C GLY A 67 -5.97 11.98 -12.29
N LYS A 68 -6.56 11.66 -11.14
CA LYS A 68 -7.62 12.47 -10.54
C LYS A 68 -7.03 13.73 -9.91
N PRO A 69 -7.66 14.90 -10.08
CA PRO A 69 -7.18 16.15 -9.48
C PRO A 69 -7.04 16.07 -7.96
N LEU A 70 -5.96 16.63 -7.42
CA LEU A 70 -5.73 16.79 -5.98
C LEU A 70 -5.66 18.28 -5.62
N THR A 71 -6.11 18.60 -4.40
CA THR A 71 -5.97 19.90 -3.76
C THR A 71 -4.85 19.86 -2.70
N PRO A 72 -4.34 21.02 -2.24
CA PRO A 72 -3.35 21.05 -1.17
C PRO A 72 -3.85 20.41 0.15
N ALA A 73 -5.16 20.46 0.42
CA ALA A 73 -5.75 19.80 1.57
C ALA A 73 -5.61 18.27 1.50
N ASP A 74 -5.66 17.70 0.29
CA ASP A 74 -5.50 16.27 0.07
C ASP A 74 -4.07 15.77 0.29
N LEU A 75 -3.09 16.68 0.36
CA LEU A 75 -1.69 16.36 0.70
C LEU A 75 -1.50 16.05 2.18
N ARG A 76 -2.44 16.47 3.02
CA ARG A 76 -2.48 16.23 4.47
C ARG A 76 -3.89 15.81 4.85
N PRO A 77 -4.33 14.62 4.41
CA PRO A 77 -5.69 14.18 4.68
C PRO A 77 -5.90 14.19 6.20
N PRO A 78 -6.97 14.85 6.70
CA PRO A 78 -7.26 14.82 8.12
C PRO A 78 -7.48 13.36 8.52
N ALA A 79 -6.76 12.91 9.54
CA ALA A 79 -7.04 11.62 10.14
C ALA A 79 -8.40 11.71 10.81
N THR A 80 -9.40 11.04 10.24
CA THR A 80 -10.67 10.84 10.93
C THR A 80 -10.37 9.94 12.12
N PRO A 81 -10.64 10.38 13.37
CA PRO A 81 -10.48 9.54 14.53
C PRO A 81 -11.32 8.28 14.35
N VAL A 82 -10.67 7.14 14.52
CA VAL A 82 -11.32 5.83 14.52
C VAL A 82 -11.69 5.53 15.97
N THR A 83 -12.83 4.86 16.19
CA THR A 83 -13.14 4.25 17.48
C THR A 83 -13.28 2.75 17.26
N LEU A 84 -12.46 1.97 17.95
CA LEU A 84 -12.53 0.52 17.88
C LEU A 84 -13.61 0.01 18.84
N ASP A 85 -14.38 -0.97 18.39
CA ASP A 85 -15.27 -1.74 19.26
C ASP A 85 -14.44 -2.79 20.02
N PRO A 86 -14.36 -2.74 21.37
CA PRO A 86 -13.61 -3.71 22.16
C PRO A 86 -14.05 -5.16 21.94
N ALA A 87 -15.31 -5.40 21.55
CA ALA A 87 -15.79 -6.76 21.25
C ALA A 87 -15.07 -7.38 20.03
N GLN A 88 -14.52 -6.55 19.13
CA GLN A 88 -13.76 -7.00 17.96
C GLN A 88 -12.30 -7.36 18.29
N LEU A 89 -11.81 -6.92 19.44
CA LEU A 89 -10.39 -6.96 19.78
C LEU A 89 -10.01 -8.12 20.72
N GLY A 90 -10.97 -8.98 21.07
CA GLY A 90 -10.78 -10.13 21.94
C GLY A 90 -9.60 -11.02 21.52
N PRO A 91 -8.88 -11.62 22.49
CA PRO A 91 -7.68 -12.39 22.22
C PRO A 91 -7.99 -13.60 21.35
N ARG A 92 -7.21 -13.77 20.27
CA ARG A 92 -7.37 -14.88 19.32
C ARG A 92 -6.10 -15.14 18.54
N THR A 93 -6.04 -16.33 17.94
CA THR A 93 -5.01 -16.69 16.96
C THR A 93 -5.72 -17.13 15.68
N ASP A 94 -5.46 -16.42 14.59
CA ASP A 94 -5.99 -16.74 13.26
C ASP A 94 -4.86 -17.38 12.43
N SER A 95 -5.03 -18.63 12.02
CA SER A 95 -4.07 -19.34 11.16
C SER A 95 -4.58 -19.39 9.73
N SER A 96 -3.76 -19.03 8.75
CA SER A 96 -4.12 -18.98 7.35
C SER A 96 -3.11 -19.73 6.47
N ARG A 97 -3.59 -20.29 5.37
CA ARG A 97 -2.74 -20.80 4.28
C ARG A 97 -2.58 -19.71 3.22
N VAL A 98 -1.43 -19.69 2.58
CA VAL A 98 -1.17 -18.83 1.42
C VAL A 98 -1.12 -19.70 0.17
N LEU A 99 -1.87 -19.31 -0.85
CA LEU A 99 -1.93 -19.95 -2.16
C LEU A 99 -1.28 -19.04 -3.20
N LEU A 100 -0.47 -19.62 -4.08
CA LEU A 100 0.03 -18.98 -5.29
C LEU A 100 -0.44 -19.77 -6.51
N GLN A 101 -1.17 -19.12 -7.41
CA GLN A 101 -1.81 -19.77 -8.58
C GLN A 101 -2.66 -20.99 -8.16
N GLY A 102 -3.37 -20.88 -7.03
CA GLY A 102 -4.21 -21.94 -6.47
C GLY A 102 -3.45 -23.09 -5.78
N LYS A 103 -2.12 -23.04 -5.73
CA LYS A 103 -1.30 -24.06 -5.06
C LYS A 103 -0.82 -23.57 -3.70
N PRO A 104 -0.77 -24.42 -2.65
CA PRO A 104 -0.15 -24.06 -1.39
C PRO A 104 1.27 -23.51 -1.59
N PHE A 105 1.52 -22.35 -1.01
CA PHE A 105 2.78 -21.62 -1.11
C PHE A 105 3.33 -21.21 0.26
N GLY A 106 2.56 -21.33 1.33
CA GLY A 106 3.03 -20.99 2.67
C GLY A 106 1.90 -20.82 3.67
N PHE A 107 2.19 -20.13 4.77
CA PHE A 107 1.24 -19.83 5.82
C PHE A 107 1.46 -18.43 6.41
N ALA A 108 0.42 -17.93 7.08
CA ALA A 108 0.49 -16.76 7.94
C ALA A 108 -0.31 -17.04 9.22
N VAL A 109 0.22 -16.66 10.37
CA VAL A 109 -0.44 -16.79 11.68
C VAL A 109 -0.45 -15.42 12.33
N ALA A 110 -1.62 -14.96 12.75
CA ALA A 110 -1.80 -13.71 13.47
C ALA A 110 -2.31 -13.98 14.89
N ASP A 111 -1.61 -13.47 15.89
CA ASP A 111 -1.95 -13.50 17.30
C ASP A 111 -2.38 -12.09 17.75
N ILE A 112 -3.57 -11.99 18.33
CA ILE A 112 -4.12 -10.76 18.89
C ILE A 112 -4.24 -10.92 20.40
N ARG A 113 -3.67 -9.98 21.15
CA ARG A 113 -3.70 -9.99 22.62
C ARG A 113 -3.94 -8.59 23.16
N HIS A 114 -4.85 -8.48 24.13
CA HIS A 114 -4.97 -7.25 24.91
C HIS A 114 -3.86 -7.14 25.95
N SER A 115 -3.38 -5.92 26.15
CA SER A 115 -2.44 -5.55 27.20
C SER A 115 -2.78 -4.16 27.72
N GLY A 116 -3.62 -4.12 28.77
CA GLY A 116 -4.13 -2.86 29.31
C GLY A 116 -4.93 -2.04 28.28
N ASP A 117 -4.49 -0.82 28.03
CA ASP A 117 -5.07 0.11 27.05
C ASP A 117 -4.59 -0.13 25.61
N SER A 118 -3.82 -1.19 25.39
CA SER A 118 -3.18 -1.53 24.12
C SER A 118 -3.61 -2.90 23.62
N VAL A 119 -3.50 -3.08 22.30
CA VAL A 119 -3.54 -4.38 21.64
C VAL A 119 -2.16 -4.66 21.07
N LEU A 120 -1.68 -5.88 21.31
CA LEU A 120 -0.52 -6.46 20.67
C LEU A 120 -1.03 -7.33 19.52
N TYR A 121 -0.66 -6.98 18.30
CA TYR A 121 -0.81 -7.81 17.11
C TYR A 121 0.55 -8.37 16.73
N ALA A 122 0.67 -9.70 16.66
CA ALA A 122 1.87 -10.37 16.23
C ALA A 122 1.54 -11.27 15.03
N GLU A 123 2.24 -11.10 13.92
CA GLU A 123 2.10 -11.94 12.73
C GLU A 123 3.41 -12.67 12.45
N HIS A 124 3.29 -13.94 12.08
CA HIS A 124 4.39 -14.73 11.53
C HIS A 124 3.95 -15.39 10.23
N SER A 125 4.73 -15.22 9.17
CA SER A 125 4.48 -15.89 7.89
C SER A 125 5.77 -16.50 7.30
N ASN A 126 5.58 -17.60 6.58
CA ASN A 126 6.63 -18.29 5.83
C ASN A 126 6.05 -18.71 4.48
N LEU A 127 6.70 -18.31 3.40
CA LEU A 127 6.30 -18.56 2.03
C LEU A 127 7.46 -19.13 1.20
N GLY A 128 7.12 -19.98 0.23
CA GLY A 128 8.06 -20.57 -0.71
C GLY A 128 9.14 -21.41 -0.02
N ASP A 129 8.75 -22.22 0.96
CA ASP A 129 9.66 -23.08 1.75
C ASP A 129 10.81 -22.30 2.40
N GLY A 130 10.51 -21.16 3.03
CA GLY A 130 11.49 -20.27 3.67
C GLY A 130 12.16 -19.26 2.74
N ALA A 131 11.79 -19.21 1.46
CA ALA A 131 12.24 -18.16 0.54
C ALA A 131 11.79 -16.76 0.99
N PHE A 132 10.69 -16.67 1.74
CA PHE A 132 10.21 -15.48 2.40
C PHE A 132 9.76 -15.83 3.82
N GLU A 133 10.31 -15.15 4.82
CA GLU A 133 9.87 -15.23 6.21
C GLU A 133 9.62 -13.82 6.73
N GLN A 134 8.52 -13.62 7.44
CA GLN A 134 8.20 -12.33 8.05
C GLN A 134 7.70 -12.55 9.47
N GLN A 135 8.20 -11.73 10.38
CA GLN A 135 7.71 -11.56 11.74
C GLN A 135 7.39 -10.09 11.94
N THR A 136 6.15 -9.78 12.29
CA THR A 136 5.67 -8.43 12.51
C THR A 136 5.04 -8.36 13.88
N THR A 137 5.39 -7.35 14.67
CA THR A 137 4.73 -7.03 15.93
C THR A 137 4.35 -5.57 15.93
N VAL A 138 3.06 -5.30 16.14
CA VAL A 138 2.53 -3.94 16.26
C VAL A 138 1.82 -3.81 17.60
N VAL A 139 2.14 -2.72 18.31
CA VAL A 139 1.41 -2.30 19.50
C VAL A 139 0.62 -1.06 19.12
N PHE A 140 -0.69 -1.08 19.37
CA PHE A 140 -1.57 0.05 19.12
C PHE A 140 -2.59 0.24 20.24
N SER A 141 -3.16 1.43 20.31
CA SER A 141 -4.20 1.80 21.28
C SER A 141 -5.49 1.02 21.03
N ALA A 142 -6.02 0.38 22.07
CA ALA A 142 -7.27 -0.38 21.99
C ALA A 142 -8.51 0.51 21.76
N ALA A 143 -8.39 1.84 21.99
CA ALA A 143 -9.52 2.76 21.85
C ALA A 143 -9.70 3.27 20.41
N ASP A 144 -8.60 3.60 19.74
CA ASP A 144 -8.62 4.39 18.50
C ASP A 144 -7.64 3.89 17.42
N ALA A 145 -7.06 2.70 17.60
CA ALA A 145 -6.08 2.09 16.70
C ALA A 145 -4.76 2.86 16.55
N SER A 146 -4.51 3.91 17.35
CA SER A 146 -3.29 4.71 17.21
C SER A 146 -2.05 3.83 17.41
N ALA A 147 -1.18 3.75 16.41
CA ALA A 147 0.07 3.02 16.49
C ALA A 147 0.94 3.56 17.63
N ARG A 148 1.62 2.66 18.33
CA ARG A 148 2.59 2.97 19.40
C ARG A 148 3.97 2.43 19.06
N ARG A 149 4.03 1.24 18.47
CA ARG A 149 5.29 0.58 18.12
C ARG A 149 5.11 -0.39 16.95
N LEU A 150 6.13 -0.49 16.10
CA LEU A 150 6.32 -1.54 15.11
C LEU A 150 7.70 -2.17 15.32
N ASP A 151 7.76 -3.48 15.37
CA ASP A 151 8.96 -4.27 15.14
C ASP A 151 8.67 -5.27 14.02
N GLN A 152 9.39 -5.15 12.92
CA GLN A 152 9.24 -6.03 11.76
C GLN A 152 10.59 -6.55 11.34
N VAL A 153 10.64 -7.86 11.10
CA VAL A 153 11.79 -8.56 10.54
C VAL A 153 11.30 -9.38 9.36
N MET A 154 11.94 -9.22 8.22
CA MET A 154 11.63 -9.96 7.00
C MET A 154 12.92 -10.53 6.40
N THR A 155 12.92 -11.81 6.08
CA THR A 155 13.99 -12.48 5.34
C THR A 155 13.46 -12.84 3.96
N ARG A 156 14.09 -12.34 2.90
CA ARG A 156 13.74 -12.67 1.51
C ARG A 156 14.97 -13.21 0.79
N GLN A 157 14.91 -14.47 0.36
CA GLN A 157 16.02 -15.16 -0.32
C GLN A 157 17.35 -15.01 0.43
N GLY A 158 17.32 -15.17 1.76
CA GLY A 158 18.48 -15.01 2.65
C GLY A 158 18.87 -13.56 2.98
N THR A 159 18.25 -12.56 2.35
CA THR A 159 18.47 -11.14 2.67
C THR A 159 17.52 -10.70 3.77
N LYS A 160 18.06 -10.29 4.91
CA LYS A 160 17.29 -9.76 6.05
C LYS A 160 17.07 -8.26 5.90
N VAL A 161 15.84 -7.82 6.10
CA VAL A 161 15.45 -6.41 6.22
C VAL A 161 14.54 -6.24 7.43
N GLU A 162 14.65 -5.09 8.08
CA GLU A 162 13.99 -4.82 9.35
C GLU A 162 13.39 -3.42 9.37
N ALA A 163 12.33 -3.23 10.16
CA ALA A 163 11.80 -1.92 10.50
C ALA A 163 11.46 -1.88 11.99
N HIS A 164 11.99 -0.87 12.68
CA HIS A 164 11.76 -0.66 14.10
C HIS A 164 11.33 0.78 14.30
N LEU A 165 10.04 0.99 14.64
CA LEU A 165 9.44 2.30 14.74
C LEU A 165 8.75 2.51 16.09
N ILE A 166 8.84 3.74 16.59
CA ILE A 166 8.15 4.22 17.79
C ILE A 166 7.29 5.40 17.38
N TYR A 167 6.02 5.36 17.78
CA TYR A 167 5.03 6.39 17.53
C TYR A 167 4.74 7.11 18.85
N ALA A 168 5.15 8.38 18.94
CA ALA A 168 4.96 9.18 20.15
C ALA A 168 4.96 10.67 19.82
N GLY A 169 4.15 11.45 20.55
CA GLY A 169 4.14 12.92 20.44
C GLY A 169 3.83 13.44 19.03
N GLY A 170 2.94 12.77 18.29
CA GLY A 170 2.61 13.16 16.90
C GLY A 170 3.74 12.94 15.91
N ARG A 171 4.68 12.04 16.22
CA ARG A 171 5.80 11.68 15.34
C ARG A 171 6.00 10.18 15.32
N VAL A 172 6.54 9.68 14.21
CA VAL A 172 7.11 8.34 14.10
C VAL A 172 8.61 8.46 13.93
N LYS A 173 9.36 7.69 14.73
CA LYS A 173 10.82 7.67 14.75
C LYS A 173 11.34 6.25 14.71
N GLY A 174 12.48 6.05 14.06
CA GLY A 174 13.14 4.75 14.05
C GLY A 174 14.00 4.54 12.82
N ASN A 175 14.19 3.29 12.44
CA ASN A 175 14.95 2.90 11.26
C ASN A 175 14.18 1.88 10.44
N GLY A 176 14.30 1.98 9.12
CA GLY A 176 13.80 0.99 8.17
C GLY A 176 14.90 0.51 7.24
N MET A 177 14.70 -0.69 6.70
CA MET A 177 15.51 -1.27 5.65
C MET A 177 14.60 -1.66 4.49
N VAL A 178 15.03 -1.33 3.26
CA VAL A 178 14.32 -1.71 2.05
C VAL A 178 15.28 -2.41 1.07
N PRO A 179 14.86 -3.54 0.47
CA PRO A 179 15.65 -4.19 -0.56
C PRO A 179 15.67 -3.32 -1.82
N GLN A 180 16.83 -3.24 -2.45
CA GLN A 180 17.05 -2.51 -3.69
C GLN A 180 17.02 -3.44 -4.90
N PRO A 181 16.71 -2.92 -6.11
CA PRO A 181 16.69 -3.72 -7.33
C PRO A 181 18.01 -4.41 -7.68
N ASP A 182 19.14 -3.86 -7.21
CA ASP A 182 20.48 -4.41 -7.39
C ASP A 182 20.84 -5.52 -6.39
N GLY A 183 19.89 -5.90 -5.52
CA GLY A 183 20.08 -6.90 -4.47
C GLY A 183 20.71 -6.37 -3.18
N THR A 184 21.04 -5.09 -3.11
CA THR A 184 21.53 -4.46 -1.87
C THR A 184 20.38 -4.13 -0.92
N VAL A 185 20.71 -3.80 0.34
CA VAL A 185 19.74 -3.29 1.31
C VAL A 185 20.08 -1.85 1.60
N GLN A 186 19.09 -0.96 1.43
CA GLN A 186 19.20 0.43 1.84
C GLN A 186 18.58 0.59 3.22
N GLN A 187 19.40 1.01 4.18
CA GLN A 187 18.90 1.50 5.47
C GLN A 187 18.58 2.99 5.37
N PHE A 188 17.49 3.42 6.01
CA PHE A 188 17.11 4.82 6.10
C PHE A 188 16.53 5.15 7.48
N PRO A 189 16.83 6.34 8.02
CA PRO A 189 16.17 6.82 9.23
C PRO A 189 14.73 7.22 8.91
N VAL A 190 13.83 6.95 9.86
CA VAL A 190 12.47 7.47 9.86
C VAL A 190 12.39 8.51 10.97
N ASP A 191 12.05 9.74 10.62
CA ASP A 191 11.70 10.80 11.57
C ASP A 191 10.73 11.76 10.89
N THR A 192 9.44 11.49 11.04
CA THR A 192 8.40 12.32 10.41
C THR A 192 7.25 12.61 11.37
N ALA A 193 6.62 13.75 11.17
CA ALA A 193 5.36 14.07 11.83
C ALA A 193 4.24 13.19 11.27
N VAL A 194 3.33 12.78 12.14
CA VAL A 194 2.14 11.98 11.83
C VAL A 194 0.92 12.57 12.54
N PRO A 195 -0.27 12.50 11.94
CA PRO A 195 -1.49 12.99 12.58
C PRO A 195 -1.84 12.12 13.81
N PRO A 196 -2.60 12.67 14.77
CA PRO A 196 -3.22 11.87 15.84
C PRO A 196 -4.05 10.71 15.27
N GLY A 197 -4.05 9.57 15.94
CA GLY A 197 -4.80 8.38 15.50
C GLY A 197 -4.22 7.64 14.29
N ILE A 198 -2.98 7.93 13.88
CA ILE A 198 -2.32 7.23 12.78
C ILE A 198 -2.26 5.72 13.03
N VAL A 199 -2.65 4.93 12.05
CA VAL A 199 -2.58 3.45 12.09
C VAL A 199 -1.31 2.99 11.37
N ASP A 200 -0.68 1.91 11.82
CA ASP A 200 0.41 1.29 11.05
C ASP A 200 -0.19 0.44 9.92
N GLU A 201 0.30 0.59 8.67
CA GLU A 201 -0.26 -0.13 7.51
C GLU A 201 -0.26 -1.65 7.72
N ASN A 202 0.69 -2.21 8.48
CA ASN A 202 0.76 -3.65 8.72
C ASN A 202 -0.42 -4.20 9.52
N VAL A 203 -1.11 -3.38 10.33
CA VAL A 203 -2.35 -3.78 11.03
C VAL A 203 -3.61 -3.25 10.39
N ALA A 204 -3.51 -2.48 9.31
CA ALA A 204 -4.67 -1.86 8.68
C ALA A 204 -5.72 -2.87 8.20
N PRO A 205 -5.40 -4.08 7.71
CA PRO A 205 -6.41 -5.10 7.42
C PRO A 205 -7.21 -5.52 8.66
N PHE A 206 -6.54 -5.74 9.80
CA PHE A 206 -7.16 -6.12 11.06
C PHE A 206 -8.00 -4.97 11.66
N VAL A 207 -7.45 -3.75 11.67
CA VAL A 207 -8.15 -2.56 12.14
C VAL A 207 -9.37 -2.29 11.25
N GLY A 208 -9.19 -2.36 9.94
CA GLY A 208 -10.25 -2.17 8.95
C GLY A 208 -11.38 -3.18 9.12
N SER A 209 -11.08 -4.47 9.28
CA SER A 209 -12.11 -5.50 9.51
C SER A 209 -12.88 -5.30 10.81
N SER A 210 -12.22 -4.80 11.86
CA SER A 210 -12.84 -4.46 13.14
C SER A 210 -13.80 -3.26 13.07
N LEU A 211 -13.78 -2.49 11.97
CA LEU A 211 -14.63 -1.31 11.77
C LEU A 211 -15.75 -1.53 10.76
N VAL A 212 -15.73 -2.64 10.02
CA VAL A 212 -16.79 -2.99 9.07
C VAL A 212 -18.07 -3.19 9.86
N ALA A 213 -19.06 -2.30 9.72
CA ALA A 213 -20.28 -2.36 10.51
C ALA A 213 -21.53 -2.68 9.67
N ALA A 214 -21.54 -2.37 8.37
CA ALA A 214 -22.69 -2.61 7.50
C ALA A 214 -22.35 -2.67 5.99
N PRO A 215 -23.17 -3.36 5.17
CA PRO A 215 -23.08 -3.29 3.71
C PRO A 215 -23.18 -1.86 3.17
N GLY A 216 -22.44 -1.56 2.12
CA GLY A 216 -22.45 -0.27 1.42
C GLY A 216 -21.67 0.84 2.14
N GLN A 217 -21.08 0.57 3.31
CA GLN A 217 -20.28 1.53 4.04
C GLN A 217 -18.92 1.74 3.36
N THR A 218 -18.46 2.99 3.33
CA THR A 218 -17.08 3.33 2.98
C THR A 218 -16.36 3.86 4.21
N LEU A 219 -15.21 3.27 4.53
CA LEU A 219 -14.34 3.69 5.63
C LEU A 219 -13.01 4.19 5.06
N LYS A 220 -12.41 5.17 5.72
CA LYS A 220 -11.08 5.69 5.37
C LYS A 220 -10.18 5.60 6.59
N LEU A 221 -9.05 4.92 6.45
CA LEU A 221 -8.01 4.84 7.46
C LEU A 221 -6.79 5.61 7.00
N THR A 222 -6.35 6.56 7.81
CA THR A 222 -5.05 7.20 7.58
C THR A 222 -3.99 6.29 8.19
N VAL A 223 -3.04 5.84 7.36
CA VAL A 223 -2.01 4.89 7.74
C VAL A 223 -0.62 5.47 7.52
N PHE A 224 0.33 5.06 8.34
CA PHE A 224 1.75 5.21 8.03
C PHE A 224 2.23 3.93 7.34
N THR A 225 2.92 4.08 6.22
CA THR A 225 3.55 2.99 5.45
C THR A 225 5.06 2.97 5.74
N PRO A 226 5.55 2.04 6.58
CA PRO A 226 6.96 1.97 6.98
C PRO A 226 7.93 1.84 5.81
N SER A 227 7.59 1.01 4.82
CA SER A 227 8.44 0.72 3.66
C SER A 227 8.63 1.91 2.71
N GLU A 228 7.77 2.91 2.80
CA GLU A 228 7.84 4.13 1.99
C GLU A 228 8.14 5.38 2.82
N GLY A 229 8.13 5.27 4.15
CA GLY A 229 8.29 6.41 5.06
C GLY A 229 7.22 7.48 4.84
N ALA A 230 5.99 7.09 4.46
CA ALA A 230 4.95 7.98 3.98
C ALA A 230 3.61 7.74 4.68
N ILE A 231 2.75 8.78 4.67
CA ILE A 231 1.37 8.67 5.14
C ILE A 231 0.46 8.43 3.93
N LYS A 232 -0.49 7.51 4.05
CA LYS A 232 -1.48 7.18 3.03
C LYS A 232 -2.87 7.12 3.63
N VAL A 233 -3.88 7.09 2.75
CA VAL A 233 -5.26 6.80 3.13
C VAL A 233 -5.67 5.50 2.47
N LEU A 234 -5.98 4.49 3.27
CA LEU A 234 -6.65 3.28 2.80
C LEU A 234 -8.15 3.48 2.82
N THR A 235 -8.81 3.15 1.71
CA THR A 235 -10.27 3.21 1.60
C THR A 235 -10.82 1.80 1.54
N PHE A 236 -11.73 1.48 2.45
CA PHE A 236 -12.42 0.20 2.55
C PHE A 236 -13.85 0.39 2.08
N ASN A 237 -14.24 -0.26 0.99
CA ASN A 237 -15.61 -0.22 0.48
C ASN A 237 -16.28 -1.56 0.78
N VAL A 238 -17.27 -1.55 1.65
CA VAL A 238 -17.96 -2.75 2.13
C VAL A 238 -19.07 -3.12 1.15
N GLY A 239 -18.94 -4.28 0.51
CA GLY A 239 -19.95 -4.86 -0.37
C GLY A 239 -21.10 -5.53 0.38
N GLN A 240 -21.94 -6.23 -0.37
CA GLN A 240 -22.97 -7.10 0.22
C GLN A 240 -22.33 -8.37 0.81
N PRO A 241 -22.94 -8.99 1.84
CA PRO A 241 -22.52 -10.30 2.31
C PRO A 241 -22.63 -11.36 1.22
N GLU A 242 -21.64 -12.23 1.15
CA GLU A 242 -21.67 -13.42 0.30
C GLU A 242 -21.11 -14.65 1.03
N SER A 243 -21.47 -15.83 0.52
CA SER A 243 -21.01 -17.11 1.05
C SER A 243 -19.58 -17.36 0.59
N VAL A 244 -18.64 -17.41 1.53
CA VAL A 244 -17.22 -17.67 1.29
C VAL A 244 -16.83 -19.01 1.89
N VAL A 245 -16.25 -19.89 1.09
CA VAL A 245 -15.76 -21.20 1.53
C VAL A 245 -14.23 -21.16 1.61
N VAL A 246 -13.70 -21.48 2.78
CA VAL A 246 -12.28 -21.59 3.09
C VAL A 246 -12.04 -22.85 3.93
N PRO A 247 -10.78 -23.27 4.18
CA PRO A 247 -10.53 -24.45 5.00
C PRO A 247 -11.13 -24.40 6.40
N ALA A 248 -11.27 -23.20 7.00
CA ALA A 248 -11.92 -23.01 8.30
C ALA A 248 -13.45 -23.24 8.28
N GLY A 249 -14.07 -23.34 7.10
CA GLY A 249 -15.51 -23.55 6.94
C GLY A 249 -16.16 -22.60 5.93
N THR A 250 -17.48 -22.51 5.99
CA THR A 250 -18.28 -21.60 5.18
C THR A 250 -18.74 -20.41 6.03
N PHE A 251 -18.49 -19.20 5.57
CA PHE A 251 -18.83 -17.97 6.27
C PHE A 251 -19.74 -17.10 5.40
N GLN A 252 -20.70 -16.43 6.02
CA GLN A 252 -21.23 -15.20 5.42
C GLN A 252 -20.21 -14.09 5.67
N ALA A 253 -19.70 -13.48 4.61
CA ALA A 253 -18.64 -12.49 4.69
C ALA A 253 -18.91 -11.30 3.77
N TYR A 254 -18.59 -10.10 4.25
CA TYR A 254 -18.53 -8.91 3.41
C TYR A 254 -17.30 -8.98 2.51
N ARG A 255 -17.50 -8.79 1.21
CA ARG A 255 -16.40 -8.48 0.29
C ARG A 255 -16.05 -7.01 0.43
N VAL A 256 -14.82 -6.72 0.87
CA VAL A 256 -14.34 -5.37 1.16
C VAL A 256 -13.19 -5.03 0.20
N ASP A 257 -13.45 -4.11 -0.73
CA ASP A 257 -12.41 -3.60 -1.62
C ASP A 257 -11.54 -2.57 -0.87
N VAL A 258 -10.24 -2.84 -0.79
CA VAL A 258 -9.26 -1.97 -0.13
C VAL A 258 -8.34 -1.33 -1.16
N THR A 259 -8.40 0.00 -1.23
CA THR A 259 -7.60 0.82 -2.15
C THR A 259 -6.75 1.84 -1.41
N GLY A 260 -5.77 2.44 -2.10
CA GLY A 260 -4.84 3.42 -1.53
C GLY A 260 -3.52 2.84 -1.03
N SER A 261 -3.43 1.51 -0.90
CA SER A 261 -2.16 0.80 -0.71
C SER A 261 -1.39 0.71 -2.03
N LYS A 262 -0.09 0.38 -1.96
CA LYS A 262 0.74 0.14 -3.16
C LYS A 262 0.19 -0.99 -4.03
N PHE A 263 -0.37 -2.01 -3.40
CA PHE A 263 -1.04 -3.14 -4.04
C PHE A 263 -2.45 -3.23 -3.50
N PRO A 264 -3.47 -2.81 -4.26
CA PRO A 264 -4.86 -2.96 -3.84
C PRO A 264 -5.19 -4.42 -3.55
N PHE A 265 -6.07 -4.65 -2.59
CA PHE A 265 -6.47 -6.00 -2.18
C PHE A 265 -7.94 -6.03 -1.77
N VAL A 266 -8.49 -7.24 -1.74
CA VAL A 266 -9.86 -7.50 -1.30
C VAL A 266 -9.78 -8.30 -0.02
N LEU A 267 -10.50 -7.87 1.02
CA LEU A 267 -10.72 -8.66 2.22
C LEU A 267 -12.11 -9.27 2.17
N TYR A 268 -12.22 -10.50 2.66
CA TYR A 268 -13.49 -11.11 2.99
C TYR A 268 -13.59 -11.17 4.50
N VAL A 269 -14.49 -10.37 5.06
CA VAL A 269 -14.63 -10.18 6.51
C VAL A 269 -15.92 -10.85 6.98
N SER A 270 -15.85 -11.77 7.93
CA SER A 270 -17.05 -12.45 8.46
C SER A 270 -18.08 -11.45 8.98
N VAL A 271 -19.36 -11.74 8.74
CA VAL A 271 -20.49 -10.94 9.28
C VAL A 271 -20.64 -11.16 10.78
N GLU A 272 -20.35 -12.38 11.24
CA GLU A 272 -20.44 -12.71 12.67
C GLU A 272 -19.29 -12.07 13.44
N SER A 273 -19.64 -11.52 14.61
CA SER A 273 -18.69 -10.95 15.56
C SER A 273 -18.02 -12.05 16.41
N PRO A 274 -16.71 -11.97 16.71
CA PRO A 274 -15.79 -10.95 16.22
C PRO A 274 -15.52 -11.11 14.72
N HIS A 275 -15.45 -10.00 13.99
CA HIS A 275 -15.16 -9.99 12.57
C HIS A 275 -13.76 -10.56 12.31
N ARG A 276 -13.68 -11.57 11.46
CA ARG A 276 -12.46 -12.25 11.05
C ARG A 276 -12.21 -12.02 9.57
N VAL A 277 -10.97 -11.79 9.20
CA VAL A 277 -10.57 -11.85 7.79
C VAL A 277 -10.50 -13.33 7.41
N VAL A 278 -11.52 -13.82 6.71
CA VAL A 278 -11.60 -15.24 6.32
C VAL A 278 -10.82 -15.52 5.04
N LYS A 279 -10.67 -14.51 4.18
CA LYS A 279 -9.92 -14.59 2.92
C LYS A 279 -9.38 -13.22 2.53
N GLN A 280 -8.22 -13.19 1.88
CA GLN A 280 -7.63 -11.98 1.29
C GLN A 280 -7.10 -12.29 -0.12
N GLU A 281 -7.36 -11.39 -1.05
CA GLU A 281 -6.91 -11.48 -2.45
C GLU A 281 -6.15 -10.22 -2.85
N PHE A 282 -5.05 -10.37 -3.59
CA PHE A 282 -4.26 -9.23 -4.07
C PHE A 282 -4.59 -8.92 -5.53
N VAL A 283 -5.04 -7.69 -5.81
CA VAL A 283 -5.47 -7.30 -7.16
C VAL A 283 -4.29 -7.38 -8.13
N GLY A 284 -4.49 -8.11 -9.24
CA GLY A 284 -3.46 -8.31 -10.27
C GLY A 284 -2.36 -9.31 -9.90
N GLN A 285 -2.46 -9.99 -8.76
CA GLN A 285 -1.51 -11.03 -8.35
C GLN A 285 -2.25 -12.36 -8.12
N PRO A 286 -1.66 -13.50 -8.50
CA PRO A 286 -2.30 -14.81 -8.30
C PRO A 286 -2.10 -15.32 -6.86
N ALA A 287 -2.13 -14.44 -5.86
CA ALA A 287 -1.90 -14.76 -4.46
C ALA A 287 -3.20 -14.61 -3.65
N VAL A 288 -3.51 -15.62 -2.83
CA VAL A 288 -4.70 -15.66 -1.98
C VAL A 288 -4.29 -16.16 -0.59
N ILE A 289 -4.82 -15.54 0.45
CA ILE A 289 -4.67 -15.97 1.84
C ILE A 289 -6.04 -16.46 2.31
N GLU A 290 -6.11 -17.65 2.90
CA GLU A 290 -7.37 -18.25 3.35
C GLU A 290 -7.25 -18.76 4.78
N LEU A 291 -8.25 -18.44 5.59
CA LEU A 291 -8.33 -18.86 6.97
C LEU A 291 -8.47 -20.39 7.08
N VAL A 292 -7.70 -20.96 7.99
CA VAL A 292 -7.65 -22.39 8.30
C VAL A 292 -8.25 -22.70 9.66
N LYS A 293 -7.97 -21.89 10.68
CA LYS A 293 -8.57 -22.00 12.01
C LYS A 293 -8.48 -20.70 12.78
#